data_AF-E4XTC7-F1
#
_entry.id   AF-E4XTC7-F1
#
_cell.length_a   1.000
_cell.length_b   1.000
_cell.length_c   1.000
_cell.angle_alpha   90.00
_cell.angle_beta   90.00
_cell.angle_gamma   90.00
#
_symmetry.space_group_name_H-M   'P 1'
#
loop_
_entity.id
_entity.type
_entity.pdbx_description
1 polymer ?
#
loop_
_entity_poly.entity_id
_entity_poly.type
_entity_poly.pdbx_seq_one_letter_code
_entity_poly.pdbx_strand_id
1 'polypeptide(L)'
;MAAENILMATVKAGGSRQEAHEKFRVLSQEAGARVKNEGAENDLIERIRKCEFFAHIHSQLDSLLEPATFIGRAPEQVDEFIEKEVNPILKRYADRLVDFVDLKV
;
A
#
# COMPACT_ATOMS: atom_id res chain seq x y z
N MET A 1 -1.05 2.39 -4.82
CA MET A 1 -2.50 2.52 -4.56
C MET A 1 -3.18 1.24 -5.03
N ALA A 2 -4.01 0.61 -4.20
CA ALA A 2 -4.64 -0.68 -4.55
C ALA A 2 -5.64 -0.61 -5.72
N ALA A 3 -6.17 0.58 -6.01
CA ALA A 3 -7.10 0.81 -7.13
C ALA A 3 -6.57 0.25 -8.46
N GLU A 4 -5.33 0.59 -8.83
CA GLU A 4 -4.76 0.12 -10.11
C GLU A 4 -4.54 -1.40 -10.11
N ASN A 5 -4.19 -2.01 -8.97
CA ASN A 5 -4.05 -3.47 -8.87
C ASN A 5 -5.39 -4.18 -9.15
N ILE A 6 -6.50 -3.65 -8.62
CA ILE A 6 -7.85 -4.17 -8.83
C ILE A 6 -8.30 -3.99 -10.29
N LEU A 7 -8.04 -2.82 -10.88
CA LEU A 7 -8.34 -2.56 -12.29
C LEU A 7 -7.53 -3.47 -13.21
N MET A 8 -6.23 -3.65 -12.93
CA MET A 8 -5.36 -4.53 -13.69
C MET A 8 -5.77 -6.00 -13.57
N ALA A 9 -6.20 -6.47 -12.38
CA ALA A 9 -6.72 -7.82 -12.20
C ALA A 9 -8.00 -8.04 -13.02
N THR A 10 -8.89 -7.03 -13.06
CA THR A 10 -10.12 -7.06 -13.87
C THR A 10 -9.80 -7.18 -15.36
N VAL A 11 -8.87 -6.37 -15.86
CA VAL A 11 -8.45 -6.41 -17.27
C VAL A 11 -7.76 -7.73 -17.62
N LYS A 12 -6.88 -8.25 -16.74
CA LYS A 12 -6.23 -9.56 -16.93
C LYS A 12 -7.22 -10.72 -16.99
N ALA A 13 -8.35 -10.60 -16.28
CA ALA A 13 -9.45 -11.56 -16.34
C ALA A 13 -10.37 -11.38 -17.56
N GLY A 14 -10.04 -10.47 -18.49
CA GLY A 14 -10.80 -10.21 -19.71
C GLY A 14 -11.89 -9.15 -19.58
N GLY A 15 -11.97 -8.45 -18.44
CA GLY A 15 -12.94 -7.37 -18.21
C GLY A 15 -12.57 -6.05 -18.91
N SER A 16 -13.59 -5.20 -19.13
CA SER A 16 -13.40 -3.86 -19.70
C SER A 16 -12.74 -2.91 -18.69
N ARG A 17 -11.60 -2.32 -19.06
CA ARG A 17 -10.91 -1.31 -18.24
C ARG A 17 -11.81 -0.10 -17.95
N GLN A 18 -12.59 0.32 -18.94
CA GLN A 18 -13.43 1.52 -18.83
C GLN A 18 -14.59 1.30 -17.84
N GLU A 19 -15.27 0.15 -17.95
CA GLU A 19 -16.35 -0.21 -17.03
C GLU A 19 -15.82 -0.44 -15.61
N ALA A 20 -14.68 -1.12 -15.49
CA ALA A 20 -14.03 -1.36 -14.20
C ALA A 20 -13.66 -0.04 -13.51
N HIS A 21 -13.09 0.90 -14.24
CA HIS A 21 -12.72 2.21 -13.70
C HIS A 21 -13.95 2.99 -13.22
N GLU A 22 -15.03 3.02 -14.01
CA GLU A 22 -16.24 3.75 -13.63
C GLU A 22 -16.94 3.12 -12.42
N LYS A 23 -17.06 1.79 -12.38
CA LYS A 23 -17.62 1.08 -11.22
C LYS A 23 -16.78 1.32 -9.97
N PHE A 24 -15.46 1.20 -10.08
CA PHE A 24 -14.55 1.46 -8.96
C PHE A 24 -14.67 2.91 -8.47
N ARG A 25 -14.73 3.89 -9.39
CA ARG A 25 -14.86 5.32 -9.06
C ARG A 25 -16.10 5.60 -8.21
N VAL A 26 -17.26 5.06 -8.60
CA VAL A 26 -18.52 5.23 -7.85
C VAL A 26 -18.39 4.63 -6.46
N LEU A 27 -17.96 3.38 -6.33
CA LEU A 27 -17.81 2.71 -5.03
C LEU A 27 -16.81 3.44 -4.12
N SER A 28 -15.70 3.94 -4.68
CA SER A 28 -14.69 4.69 -3.95
C SER A 28 -15.21 6.05 -3.48
N GLN A 29 -16.08 6.71 -4.24
CA GLN A 29 -16.72 7.96 -3.82
C GLN A 29 -17.72 7.74 -2.70
N GLU A 30 -18.53 6.67 -2.78
CA GLU A 30 -19.47 6.31 -1.72
C GLU A 30 -18.76 5.95 -0.42
N ALA A 31 -17.73 5.11 -0.47
CA ALA A 31 -16.91 4.77 0.69
C ALA A 31 -16.21 6.01 1.27
N GLY A 32 -15.69 6.88 0.39
CA GLY A 32 -15.08 8.14 0.81
C GLY A 32 -16.06 9.11 1.47
N ALA A 33 -17.31 9.18 0.98
CA ALA A 33 -18.37 10.00 1.56
C ALA A 33 -18.75 9.46 2.95
N ARG A 34 -18.87 8.14 3.10
CA ARG A 34 -19.12 7.49 4.40
C ARG A 34 -18.07 7.86 5.44
N VAL A 35 -16.79 7.74 5.09
CA VAL A 35 -15.69 8.11 6.01
C VAL A 35 -15.74 9.59 6.38
N LYS A 36 -15.90 10.47 5.39
CA LYS A 36 -15.77 11.93 5.60
C LYS A 36 -16.99 12.57 6.24
N ASN A 37 -18.19 12.12 5.88
CA ASN A 37 -19.44 12.75 6.29
C ASN A 37 -20.05 12.06 7.53
N GLU A 38 -19.81 10.76 7.69
CA GLU A 38 -20.40 9.96 8.78
C GLU A 38 -19.37 9.58 9.85
N GLY A 39 -18.07 9.82 9.60
CA GLY A 39 -16.99 9.46 10.54
C GLY A 39 -16.85 7.95 10.75
N ALA A 40 -17.34 7.14 9.81
CA ALA A 40 -17.36 5.70 9.92
C ALA A 40 -16.18 5.04 9.17
N GLU A 41 -15.98 3.74 9.40
CA GLU A 41 -14.92 2.94 8.75
C GLU A 41 -14.99 2.97 7.21
N ASN A 42 -13.86 2.75 6.54
CA ASN A 42 -13.83 2.64 5.08
C ASN A 42 -14.33 1.26 4.64
N ASP A 43 -15.44 1.21 3.91
CA ASP A 43 -16.11 -0.03 3.48
C ASP A 43 -15.93 -0.36 1.98
N LEU A 44 -14.90 0.20 1.32
CA LEU A 44 -14.69 0.02 -0.12
C LEU A 44 -14.52 -1.45 -0.51
N ILE A 45 -13.78 -2.24 0.26
CA ILE A 45 -13.50 -3.64 -0.09
C ILE A 45 -14.77 -4.47 0.03
N GLU A 46 -15.59 -4.24 1.04
CA GLU A 46 -16.90 -4.85 1.21
C GLU A 46 -17.84 -4.50 0.05
N ARG A 47 -17.82 -3.25 -0.41
CA ARG A 47 -18.58 -2.82 -1.60
C ARG A 47 -18.14 -3.56 -2.86
N ILE A 48 -16.84 -3.71 -3.07
CA ILE A 48 -16.29 -4.47 -4.21
C ILE A 48 -16.69 -5.95 -4.12
N ARG A 49 -16.64 -6.57 -2.93
CA ARG A 49 -17.09 -7.95 -2.72
C ARG A 49 -18.59 -8.15 -2.96
N LYS A 50 -19.41 -7.12 -2.75
CA LYS A 50 -20.85 -7.16 -3.05
C LYS A 50 -21.19 -6.81 -4.50
N CYS A 51 -20.25 -6.27 -5.25
CA CYS A 51 -20.45 -5.87 -6.63
C CYS A 51 -20.25 -7.06 -7.57
N GLU A 52 -21.32 -7.51 -8.22
CA GLU A 52 -21.31 -8.64 -9.16
C GLU A 52 -20.31 -8.44 -10.31
N PHE A 53 -20.11 -7.20 -10.76
CA PHE A 53 -19.12 -6.87 -11.79
C PHE A 53 -17.70 -7.35 -11.41
N PHE A 54 -17.33 -7.27 -10.14
CA PHE A 54 -16.00 -7.68 -9.65
C PHE A 54 -15.94 -9.14 -9.19
N ALA A 55 -17.00 -9.94 -9.34
CA ALA A 55 -17.06 -11.33 -8.84
C ALA A 55 -15.88 -12.20 -9.30
N HIS A 56 -15.43 -11.98 -10.54
CA HIS A 56 -14.33 -12.73 -11.16
C HIS A 56 -12.94 -12.46 -10.54
N ILE A 57 -12.78 -11.41 -9.74
CA ILE A 57 -11.51 -11.13 -9.00
C ILE A 57 -11.63 -11.33 -7.49
N HIS A 58 -12.78 -11.76 -6.96
CA HIS A 58 -12.98 -11.85 -5.50
C HIS A 58 -11.96 -12.73 -4.78
N SER A 59 -11.55 -13.84 -5.41
CA SER A 59 -10.53 -14.75 -4.88
C SER A 59 -9.12 -14.14 -4.83
N GLN A 60 -8.88 -13.05 -5.57
CA GLN A 60 -7.59 -12.36 -5.64
C GLN A 60 -7.51 -11.17 -4.69
N LEU A 61 -8.64 -10.68 -4.17
CA LEU A 61 -8.70 -9.41 -3.44
C LEU A 61 -7.72 -9.34 -2.27
N ASP A 62 -7.59 -10.39 -1.46
CA ASP A 62 -6.68 -10.39 -0.31
C ASP A 62 -5.22 -10.23 -0.76
N SER A 63 -4.82 -10.97 -1.80
CA SER A 63 -3.46 -10.88 -2.36
C SER A 63 -3.17 -9.53 -3.02
N LEU A 64 -4.17 -8.90 -3.66
CA LEU A 64 -4.04 -7.59 -4.30
C LEU A 64 -3.90 -6.46 -3.29
N LEU A 65 -4.27 -6.70 -2.03
CA LEU A 65 -4.25 -5.76 -0.91
C LEU A 65 -3.09 -6.00 0.07
N GLU A 66 -2.22 -6.96 -0.19
CA GLU A 66 -1.07 -7.29 0.66
C GLU A 66 -0.12 -6.08 0.80
N PRO A 67 0.01 -5.47 2.00
CA PRO A 67 0.80 -4.26 2.21
C PRO A 67 2.26 -4.39 1.78
N ALA A 68 2.87 -5.56 1.93
CA ALA A 68 4.25 -5.82 1.51
C ALA A 68 4.47 -5.65 0.00
N THR A 69 3.41 -5.70 -0.82
CA THR A 69 3.50 -5.46 -2.26
C THR A 69 3.49 -3.97 -2.63
N PHE A 70 3.23 -3.08 -1.67
CA PHE A 70 3.12 -1.62 -1.88
C PHE A 70 4.37 -0.82 -1.46
N ILE A 71 5.40 -1.47 -0.92
CA ILE A 71 6.61 -0.80 -0.42
C ILE A 71 7.72 -0.66 -1.47
N GLY A 72 7.52 -1.18 -2.68
CA GLY A 72 8.47 -1.04 -3.79
C GLY A 72 9.86 -1.55 -3.41
N ARG A 73 10.89 -0.71 -3.63
CA ARG A 73 12.28 -1.02 -3.30
C ARG A 73 12.73 -0.46 -1.93
N ALA A 74 11.78 -0.10 -1.06
CA ALA A 74 12.13 0.55 0.21
C ALA A 74 13.13 -0.28 1.05
N PRO A 75 12.98 -1.61 1.21
CA PRO A 75 13.96 -2.42 1.93
C PRO A 75 15.35 -2.36 1.29
N GLU A 76 15.45 -2.56 -0.02
CA GLU A 76 16.73 -2.58 -0.73
C GLU A 76 17.40 -1.20 -0.73
N GLN A 77 16.62 -0.12 -0.80
CA GLN A 77 17.12 1.24 -0.70
C GLN A 77 17.73 1.52 0.67
N VAL A 78 17.09 1.04 1.75
CA VAL A 78 17.62 1.19 3.11
C VAL A 78 18.90 0.38 3.28
N ASP A 79 18.90 -0.88 2.86
CA ASP A 79 20.08 -1.75 2.97
C ASP A 79 21.26 -1.19 2.19
N GLU A 80 21.03 -0.75 0.94
CA GLU A 80 22.06 -0.16 0.09
C GLU A 80 22.64 1.12 0.69
N PHE A 81 21.79 2.01 1.22
CA PHE A 81 22.23 3.25 1.85
C PHE A 81 23.04 2.99 3.13
N ILE A 82 22.57 2.08 3.98
CA ILE A 82 23.28 1.71 5.21
C ILE A 82 24.66 1.13 4.86
N GLU A 83 24.72 0.22 3.90
CA GLU A 83 25.96 -0.45 3.53
C GLU A 83 26.97 0.50 2.87
N LYS A 84 26.54 1.29 1.88
CA LYS A 84 27.46 2.04 1.01
C LYS A 84 27.79 3.42 1.53
N GLU A 85 26.92 4.03 2.32
CA GLU A 85 27.08 5.42 2.76
C GLU A 85 27.24 5.55 4.27
N VAL A 86 26.37 4.91 5.06
CA VAL A 86 26.38 5.04 6.53
C VAL A 86 27.55 4.28 7.15
N ASN A 87 27.69 3.00 6.84
CA ASN A 87 28.70 2.13 7.46
C ASN A 87 30.15 2.64 7.27
N PRO A 88 30.57 3.16 6.09
CA PRO A 88 31.90 3.75 5.93
C PRO A 88 32.14 4.95 6.84
N ILE A 89 31.12 5.77 7.08
CA ILE A 89 31.21 6.94 7.96
C ILE A 89 31.26 6.48 9.42
N LEU A 90 30.41 5.55 9.83
CA LEU A 90 30.44 4.99 11.20
C LEU A 90 31.79 4.35 11.50
N LYS A 91 32.38 3.63 10.54
CA LYS A 91 33.71 3.04 10.69
C LYS A 91 34.80 4.09 10.92
N ARG A 92 34.70 5.26 10.30
CA ARG A 92 35.65 6.38 10.50
C ARG A 92 35.62 6.95 11.92
N TYR A 93 34.48 6.87 12.60
CA TYR A 93 34.27 7.40 13.95
C TYR A 93 33.97 6.31 14.98
N ALA A 94 34.44 5.08 14.72
CA ALA A 94 34.13 3.92 15.56
C ALA A 94 34.55 4.10 17.03
N ASP A 95 35.61 4.88 17.27
CA ASP A 95 36.13 5.25 18.60
C ASP A 95 35.21 6.18 19.40
N ARG A 96 34.23 6.81 18.72
CA ARG A 96 33.29 7.78 19.32
C ARG A 96 31.87 7.25 19.45
N LEU A 97 31.62 6.03 19.00
CA LEU A 97 30.32 5.39 19.17
C LEU A 97 30.15 4.97 20.63
N VAL A 98 29.05 5.41 21.24
CA VAL A 98 28.66 5.06 22.60
C VAL A 98 27.27 4.45 22.55
N ASP A 99 27.04 3.41 23.34
CA ASP A 99 25.75 2.69 23.36
C ASP A 99 24.63 3.53 24.01
N PHE A 100 24.99 4.33 25.00
CA PHE A 100 24.06 5.16 25.76
C PHE A 100 24.65 6.55 25.99
N VAL A 101 23.78 7.56 25.92
CA VAL A 101 24.12 8.94 26.26
C VAL A 101 23.24 9.34 27.44
N ASP A 102 23.86 9.65 28.58
CA ASP A 102 23.15 10.18 29.74
C ASP A 102 22.72 11.63 29.47
N LEU A 103 21.42 11.90 29.56
CA LEU A 103 20.87 13.24 29.53
C LEU A 103 20.95 13.83 30.94
N LYS A 104 21.81 14.83 31.14
CA LYS A 104 21.79 15.67 32.35
C LYS A 104 20.56 16.58 32.28
N VAL A 105 19.49 16.17 32.94
CA VAL A 105 18.34 17.04 33.29
C VAL A 105 18.68 17.80 34.56
#